data_AF-A0AA41R2J7-F1
#
_entry.id   AF-A0AA41R2J7-F1
#
_cell.length_a   1.000
_cell.length_b   1.000
_cell.length_c   1.000
_cell.angle_alpha   90.00
_cell.angle_beta   90.00
_cell.angle_gamma   90.00
#
_symmetry.space_group_name_H-M   'P 1'
#
loop_
_entity.id
_entity.type
_entity.pdbx_description
1 polymer ?
#
loop_
_entity_poly.entity_id
_entity_poly.type
_entity_poly.pdbx_seq_one_letter_code
_entity_poly.pdbx_strand_id
1 'polypeptide(L)'
;MELLTLDELKRKREADLVGSVQAIGAHRETYREIKRLVGRINNGPVDVGEYHSTASRLGTMLIDMTRGIDNTIFHYFADNIDPGRAGDVRCFRLECLELADQIRQLDQWRTGRHRLRRIK
;
A
#
# COMPACT_ATOMS: atom_id res chain seq x y z
N MET A 1 -15.37 -10.73 17.49
CA MET A 1 -14.54 -9.58 17.09
C MET A 1 -13.71 -9.21 18.30
N GLU A 2 -12.44 -9.64 18.37
CA GLU A 2 -11.57 -9.30 19.49
C GLU A 2 -11.31 -7.78 19.49
N LEU A 3 -11.62 -7.13 20.61
CA LEU A 3 -11.31 -5.72 20.82
C LEU A 3 -9.84 -5.61 21.20
N LEU A 4 -9.00 -5.32 20.21
CA LEU A 4 -7.60 -5.00 20.45
C LEU A 4 -7.50 -3.71 21.28
N THR A 5 -6.60 -3.72 22.25
CA THR A 5 -6.21 -2.52 22.99
C THR A 5 -5.50 -1.54 22.06
N LEU A 6 -5.47 -0.26 22.45
CA LEU A 6 -4.74 0.78 21.70
C LEU A 6 -3.26 0.41 21.48
N ASP A 7 -2.64 -0.23 22.47
CA ASP A 7 -1.24 -0.62 22.40
C ASP A 7 -0.99 -1.79 21.45
N GLU A 8 -1.91 -2.74 21.37
CA GLU A 8 -1.85 -3.82 20.38
C GLU A 8 -2.02 -3.29 18.96
N LEU A 9 -2.92 -2.31 18.76
CA LEU A 9 -3.09 -1.64 17.47
C LEU A 9 -1.81 -0.90 17.05
N LYS A 10 -1.15 -0.21 17.99
CA LYS A 10 0.14 0.46 17.72
C LYS A 10 1.23 -0.54 17.35
N ARG A 11 1.34 -1.67 18.08
CA ARG A 11 2.32 -2.72 17.79
C ARG A 11 2.09 -3.34 16.42
N LYS A 12 0.84 -3.68 16.10
CA LYS A 12 0.47 -4.20 14.78
C LYS A 12 0.83 -3.23 13.67
N ARG A 13 0.48 -1.94 13.85
CA ARG A 13 0.82 -0.88 12.91
C ARG A 13 2.34 -0.76 12.72
N GLU A 14 3.14 -0.82 13.77
CA GLU A 14 4.60 -0.78 13.62
C GLU A 14 5.14 -2.01 12.88
N ALA A 15 4.63 -3.20 13.17
CA ALA A 15 4.98 -4.43 12.44
C ALA A 15 4.67 -4.29 10.93
N ASP A 16 3.48 -3.79 10.59
CA ASP A 16 3.08 -3.54 9.21
C ASP A 16 4.02 -2.55 8.51
N LEU A 17 4.46 -1.48 9.20
CA LEU A 17 5.40 -0.50 8.64
C LEU A 17 6.79 -1.11 8.42
N VAL A 18 7.28 -1.93 9.35
CA VAL A 18 8.56 -2.64 9.21
C VAL A 18 8.52 -3.62 8.04
N GLY A 19 7.49 -4.47 7.95
CA GLY A 19 7.29 -5.39 6.84
C GLY A 19 7.19 -4.65 5.51
N SER A 20 6.46 -3.53 5.47
CA SER A 20 6.34 -2.70 4.26
C SER A 20 7.69 -2.14 3.79
N VAL A 21 8.59 -1.75 4.70
CA VAL A 21 9.95 -1.31 4.32
C VAL A 21 10.78 -2.47 3.77
N GLN A 22 10.68 -3.66 4.35
CA GLN A 22 11.34 -4.86 3.81
C GLN A 22 10.84 -5.17 2.40
N ALA A 23 9.53 -5.07 2.18
CA ALA A 23 8.88 -5.30 0.89
C ALA A 23 9.35 -4.31 -0.16
N ILE A 24 9.45 -3.02 0.20
CA ILE A 24 10.03 -2.00 -0.68
C ILE A 24 11.50 -2.33 -0.98
N GLY A 25 12.25 -2.88 -0.02
CA GLY A 25 13.63 -3.33 -0.22
C GLY A 25 13.74 -4.40 -1.31
N ALA A 26 12.87 -5.41 -1.26
CA ALA A 26 12.84 -6.54 -2.19
C ALA A 26 12.23 -6.19 -3.56
N HIS A 27 11.23 -5.31 -3.61
CA HIS A 27 10.41 -5.03 -4.79
C HIS A 27 10.41 -3.54 -5.17
N ARG A 28 11.59 -2.92 -5.23
CA ARG A 28 11.76 -1.46 -5.45
C ARG A 28 11.05 -0.93 -6.70
N GLU A 29 11.17 -1.62 -7.82
CA GLU A 29 10.57 -1.17 -9.08
C GLU A 29 9.05 -1.31 -9.06
N THR A 30 8.52 -2.40 -8.50
CA THR A 30 7.08 -2.58 -8.27
C THR A 30 6.51 -1.47 -7.41
N TYR A 31 7.18 -1.11 -6.31
CA TYR A 31 6.77 0.01 -5.46
C TYR A 31 6.75 1.35 -6.22
N ARG A 32 7.75 1.63 -7.05
CA ARG A 32 7.78 2.84 -7.88
C ARG A 32 6.63 2.87 -8.88
N GLU A 33 6.34 1.74 -9.51
CA GLU A 33 5.24 1.65 -10.48
C GLU A 33 3.87 1.80 -9.80
N ILE A 34 3.68 1.24 -8.61
CA ILE A 34 2.49 1.47 -7.78
C ILE A 34 2.32 2.97 -7.52
N LYS A 35 3.37 3.68 -7.08
CA LYS A 35 3.32 5.13 -6.84
C LYS A 35 2.91 5.91 -8.09
N ARG A 36 3.47 5.57 -9.26
CA ARG A 36 3.12 6.21 -10.52
C ARG A 36 1.68 5.93 -10.92
N LEU A 37 1.23 4.67 -10.82
CA LEU A 37 -0.12 4.28 -11.21
C LEU A 37 -1.17 4.94 -10.32
N VAL A 38 -0.99 4.89 -9.00
CA VAL A 38 -1.86 5.56 -8.02
C VAL A 38 -1.87 7.07 -8.26
N GLY A 39 -0.71 7.67 -8.50
CA GLY A 39 -0.62 9.09 -8.85
C GLY A 39 -1.41 9.45 -10.11
N ARG A 40 -1.38 8.61 -11.15
CA ARG A 40 -2.19 8.83 -12.36
C ARG A 40 -3.68 8.71 -12.08
N ILE A 41 -4.11 7.66 -11.36
CA ILE A 41 -5.51 7.44 -10.98
C ILE A 41 -6.06 8.63 -10.19
N ASN A 42 -5.29 9.14 -9.23
CA ASN A 42 -5.76 10.21 -8.34
C ASN A 42 -5.79 11.59 -9.02
N ASN A 43 -4.95 11.83 -10.04
CA ASN A 43 -4.85 13.13 -10.71
C ASN A 43 -5.53 13.19 -12.09
N GLY A 44 -6.06 12.07 -12.59
CA GLY A 44 -6.74 11.99 -13.89
C GLY A 44 -8.14 11.39 -13.81
N PRO A 45 -8.93 11.48 -14.90
CA PRO A 45 -10.08 10.62 -15.09
C PRO A 45 -9.62 9.18 -15.28
N VAL A 46 -10.40 8.23 -14.78
CA VAL A 46 -10.24 6.80 -15.09
C VAL A 46 -11.43 6.42 -15.96
N ASP A 47 -11.15 5.90 -17.16
CA ASP A 47 -12.21 5.39 -18.02
C ASP A 47 -12.88 4.18 -17.35
N VAL A 48 -14.21 4.15 -17.38
CA VAL A 48 -15.01 3.04 -16.85
C VAL A 48 -14.65 1.72 -17.54
N GLY A 49 -14.37 1.76 -18.84
CA GLY A 49 -13.93 0.59 -19.61
C GLY A 49 -12.53 0.08 -19.22
N GLU A 50 -11.68 0.96 -18.69
CA GLU A 50 -10.32 0.62 -18.26
C GLU A 50 -10.22 0.29 -16.77
N TYR A 51 -11.25 0.63 -15.98
CA TYR A 51 -11.28 0.44 -14.52
C TYR A 51 -10.87 -0.97 -14.11
N HIS A 52 -11.56 -2.00 -14.62
CA HIS A 52 -11.35 -3.37 -14.17
C HIS A 52 -9.91 -3.81 -14.40
N SER A 53 -9.37 -3.54 -15.59
CA SER A 53 -7.98 -3.88 -15.94
C SER A 53 -6.97 -3.11 -15.08
N THR A 54 -7.23 -1.84 -14.81
CA THR A 54 -6.36 -0.97 -14.00
C THR A 54 -6.35 -1.41 -12.54
N ALA A 55 -7.53 -1.68 -11.98
CA ALA A 55 -7.70 -2.12 -10.60
C ALA A 55 -7.09 -3.53 -10.38
N SER A 56 -7.32 -4.47 -11.30
CA SER A 56 -6.72 -5.81 -11.25
C SER A 56 -5.19 -5.76 -11.34
N ARG A 57 -4.65 -4.89 -12.22
CA ARG A 57 -3.21 -4.68 -12.34
C ARG A 57 -2.61 -4.10 -11.06
N LEU A 58 -3.28 -3.10 -10.46
CA LEU A 58 -2.84 -2.51 -9.20
C LEU A 58 -2.89 -3.54 -8.06
N GLY A 59 -3.98 -4.30 -7.95
CA GLY A 59 -4.13 -5.40 -6.99
C GLY A 59 -3.01 -6.43 -7.11
N THR A 60 -2.69 -6.86 -8.34
CA THR A 60 -1.59 -7.80 -8.59
C THR A 60 -0.24 -7.26 -8.12
N MET A 61 0.08 -6.00 -8.43
CA MET A 61 1.32 -5.38 -7.96
C MET A 61 1.38 -5.29 -6.43
N LEU A 62 0.24 -5.01 -5.77
CA LEU A 62 0.16 -4.98 -4.31
C LEU A 62 0.34 -6.37 -3.69
N ILE A 63 -0.20 -7.42 -4.32
CA ILE A 63 0.05 -8.81 -3.92
C ILE A 63 1.54 -9.15 -4.07
N ASP A 64 2.15 -8.76 -5.19
CA ASP A 64 3.59 -8.99 -5.41
C ASP A 64 4.44 -8.35 -4.32
N MET A 65 4.08 -7.15 -3.85
CA MET A 65 4.75 -6.49 -2.72
C MET A 65 4.68 -7.29 -1.41
N THR A 66 3.73 -8.22 -1.28
CA THR A 66 3.52 -8.98 -0.04
C THR A 66 4.18 -10.36 -0.06
N ARG A 67 4.76 -10.77 -1.20
CA ARG A 67 5.34 -12.11 -1.34
C ARG A 67 6.53 -12.29 -0.41
N GLY A 68 6.43 -13.30 0.47
CA GLY A 68 7.50 -13.68 1.38
C GLY A 68 7.70 -12.74 2.57
N ILE A 69 6.77 -11.80 2.80
CA ILE A 69 6.82 -10.88 3.94
C ILE A 69 5.45 -10.84 4.61
N ASP A 70 5.41 -11.31 5.84
CA ASP A 70 4.22 -11.25 6.66
C ASP A 70 3.99 -9.81 7.14
N ASN A 71 2.72 -9.39 7.21
CA ASN A 71 2.29 -8.10 7.75
C ASN A 71 2.86 -6.90 6.98
N THR A 72 2.15 -6.49 5.93
CA THR A 72 2.44 -5.26 5.19
C THR A 72 1.17 -4.44 5.03
N ILE A 73 1.30 -3.12 4.92
CA ILE A 73 0.14 -2.26 4.62
C ILE A 73 -0.47 -2.62 3.26
N PHE A 74 0.31 -3.23 2.35
CA PHE A 74 -0.10 -3.58 1.00
C PHE A 74 -1.14 -4.71 0.95
N HIS A 75 -1.19 -5.59 1.97
CA HIS A 75 -2.21 -6.64 2.03
C HIS A 75 -3.63 -6.07 2.04
N TYR A 76 -3.87 -5.06 2.89
CA TYR A 76 -5.19 -4.40 2.96
C TYR A 76 -5.61 -3.86 1.59
N PHE A 77 -4.71 -3.14 0.92
CA PHE A 77 -5.02 -2.53 -0.37
C PHE A 77 -5.15 -3.56 -1.49
N ALA A 78 -4.39 -4.65 -1.47
CA ALA A 78 -4.53 -5.72 -2.44
C ALA A 78 -5.96 -6.30 -2.44
N ASP A 79 -6.54 -6.50 -1.26
CA ASP A 79 -7.88 -7.08 -1.13
C ASP A 79 -9.00 -6.09 -1.47
N ASN A 80 -8.84 -4.82 -1.12
CA ASN A 80 -9.87 -3.79 -1.28
C ASN A 80 -9.81 -3.03 -2.63
N ILE A 81 -8.73 -3.19 -3.40
CA ILE A 81 -8.60 -2.59 -4.73
C ILE A 81 -8.95 -3.57 -5.85
N ASP A 82 -8.60 -4.85 -5.69
CA ASP A 82 -8.81 -5.87 -6.72
C ASP A 82 -10.31 -6.19 -6.87
N PRO A 83 -10.93 -5.95 -8.03
CA PRO A 83 -12.34 -6.26 -8.27
C PRO A 83 -12.62 -7.77 -8.27
N GLY A 84 -11.58 -8.61 -8.46
CA GLY A 84 -11.69 -10.06 -8.29
C GLY A 84 -11.74 -10.51 -6.82
N ARG A 85 -11.60 -9.57 -5.88
CA ARG A 85 -11.64 -9.80 -4.42
C ARG A 85 -12.76 -8.98 -3.78
N ALA A 86 -12.44 -8.08 -2.87
CA ALA A 86 -13.41 -7.23 -2.16
C ALA A 86 -13.50 -5.82 -2.78
N GLY A 87 -12.81 -5.55 -3.89
CA GLY A 87 -12.80 -4.24 -4.52
C GLY A 87 -14.12 -3.85 -5.16
N ASP A 88 -14.65 -2.70 -4.77
CA ASP A 88 -15.83 -2.06 -5.37
C ASP A 88 -15.40 -0.88 -6.25
N VAL A 89 -15.92 -0.81 -7.47
CA VAL A 89 -15.69 0.31 -8.41
C VAL A 89 -16.01 1.67 -7.81
N ARG A 90 -17.04 1.75 -6.95
CA ARG A 90 -17.46 2.98 -6.27
C ARG A 90 -16.43 3.44 -5.24
N CYS A 91 -15.67 2.51 -4.66
CA CYS A 91 -14.67 2.77 -3.64
C CYS A 91 -13.25 2.87 -4.23
N PHE A 92 -13.01 2.43 -5.46
CA PHE A 92 -11.67 2.34 -6.05
C PHE A 92 -10.84 3.61 -5.94
N ARG A 93 -11.41 4.77 -6.30
CA ARG A 93 -10.68 6.05 -6.21
C ARG A 93 -10.39 6.43 -4.76
N LEU A 94 -11.31 6.13 -3.84
CA LEU A 94 -11.10 6.36 -2.41
C LEU A 94 -9.96 5.48 -1.89
N GLU A 95 -9.95 4.19 -2.23
CA GLU A 95 -8.87 3.27 -1.86
C GLU A 95 -7.52 3.70 -2.44
N CYS A 96 -7.49 4.24 -3.67
CA CYS A 96 -6.27 4.79 -4.26
C CYS A 96 -5.80 6.08 -3.58
N LEU A 97 -6.70 6.92 -3.09
CA LEU A 97 -6.35 8.11 -2.30
C LEU A 97 -5.77 7.71 -0.94
N GLU A 98 -6.41 6.76 -0.26
CA GLU A 98 -5.93 6.23 1.01
C GLU A 98 -4.57 5.55 0.85
N LEU A 99 -4.40 4.72 -0.18
CA LEU A 99 -3.10 4.11 -0.51
C LEU A 99 -2.01 5.17 -0.76
N ALA A 100 -2.33 6.26 -1.47
CA ALA A 100 -1.37 7.34 -1.69
C ALA A 100 -0.94 8.00 -0.38
N ASP A 101 -1.89 8.21 0.56
CA ASP A 101 -1.57 8.78 1.86
C ASP A 101 -0.75 7.81 2.73
N GLN A 102 -1.09 6.53 2.75
CA GLN A 102 -0.32 5.50 3.45
C GLN A 102 1.10 5.38 2.91
N ILE A 103 1.29 5.45 1.59
CA ILE A 103 2.60 5.50 0.93
C ILE A 103 3.39 6.73 1.40
N ARG A 104 2.75 7.91 1.46
CA ARG A 104 3.38 9.15 1.92
C ARG A 104 3.84 9.04 3.38
N GLN A 105 2.97 8.52 4.26
CA GLN A 105 3.31 8.28 5.66
C GLN A 105 4.47 7.28 5.81
N LEU A 106 4.45 6.19 5.04
CA LEU A 106 5.51 5.18 5.05
C LEU A 106 6.86 5.77 4.58
N ASP A 107 6.86 6.56 3.51
CA ASP A 107 8.07 7.22 3.02
C ASP A 107 8.65 8.21 4.05
N GLN A 108 7.79 8.96 4.74
CA GLN A 108 8.18 9.86 5.83
C GLN A 108 8.77 9.09 7.02
N TRP A 109 8.08 8.03 7.46
CA TRP A 109 8.52 7.16 8.55
C TRP A 109 9.89 6.52 8.25
N ARG A 110 10.04 5.99 7.04
CA ARG A 110 11.30 5.39 6.56
C ARG A 110 12.44 6.41 6.57
N THR A 111 12.20 7.61 6.04
CA THR A 111 13.22 8.67 6.00
C THR A 111 13.62 9.15 7.39
N GLY A 112 12.66 9.27 8.31
CA GLY A 112 12.91 9.61 9.72
C GLY A 112 13.81 8.58 10.42
N ARG A 113 13.58 7.28 10.17
CA ARG A 113 14.37 6.19 10.75
C ARG A 113 15.79 6.11 10.17
N HIS A 114 15.98 6.42 8.88
CA HIS A 114 17.32 6.47 8.27
C HIS A 114 18.15 7.68 8.69
N ARG A 115 17.52 8.83 8.98
CA ARG A 115 18.24 10.01 9.51
C ARG A 115 18.91 9.75 10.87
N LEU A 116 18.37 8.84 11.67
CA LEU A 116 18.95 8.43 12.96
C LEU A 116 20.20 7.54 12.80
N ARG A 117 20.49 7.00 11.61
CA ARG A 117 21.63 6.09 11.34
C ARG A 117 22.89 6.80 10.82
N ARG A 118 22.98 8.13 10.90
CA ARG A 118 24.21 8.87 10.58
C ARG A 118 25.08 8.98 11.84
N ILE A 119 25.63 7.85 12.29
CA ILE A 119 26.69 7.85 13.30
C ILE A 119 27.97 8.22 12.56
N LYS A 120 28.65 9.28 13.02
CA LYS A 120 29.96 9.71 12.54
C LYS A 120 31.03 8.69 12.90
#